data_AF-A0A1V0N5I7-F1
#
_entry.id   AF-A0A1V0N5I7-F1
#
_cell.length_a   1.000
_cell.length_b   1.000
_cell.length_c   1.000
_cell.angle_alpha   90.00
_cell.angle_beta   90.00
_cell.angle_gamma   90.00
#
_symmetry.space_group_name_H-M   'P 1'
#
loop_
_entity.id
_entity.type
_entity.pdbx_description
1 polymer ?
#
loop_
_entity_poly.entity_id
_entity_poly.type
_entity_poly.pdbx_seq_one_letter_code
_entity_poly.pdbx_strand_id
1 'polypeptide(L)'
;MNKVVSIRLSDDMLNTTNKLISFKIVNSRTDAINYIMEHGINNVNNVIKKKEKTQELLEKYLKEGLPELPAGLSEKSILERE
;
A
#
# COMPACT_ATOMS: atom_id res chain seq x y z
N MET A 1 4.63 -0.52 30.29
CA MET A 1 4.28 0.89 30.61
C MET A 1 4.35 1.70 29.33
N ASN A 2 3.24 2.27 28.88
CA ASN A 2 3.25 3.17 27.73
C ASN A 2 3.67 4.56 28.22
N LYS A 3 4.64 5.17 27.52
CA LYS A 3 5.10 6.54 27.79
C LYS A 3 4.53 7.46 26.73
N VAL A 4 3.94 8.58 27.16
CA VAL A 4 3.44 9.61 26.25
C VAL A 4 4.59 10.55 25.92
N VAL A 5 4.79 10.77 24.62
CA VAL A 5 5.80 11.70 24.10
C VAL A 5 5.12 12.65 23.12
N SER A 6 5.60 13.90 23.08
CA SER A 6 5.21 14.87 22.07
C SER A 6 6.37 15.05 21.10
N ILE A 7 6.09 14.93 19.80
CA ILE A 7 7.09 15.04 18.74
C ILE A 7 6.61 16.05 17.70
N ARG A 8 7.54 16.84 17.15
CA ARG A 8 7.28 17.68 15.98
C ARG A 8 7.73 16.92 14.74
N LEU A 9 6.84 16.80 13.77
CA LEU A 9 7.08 16.11 12.51
C LEU A 9 7.07 17.12 11.36
N SER A 10 7.78 16.80 10.29
CA SER A 10 7.61 17.52 9.02
C SER A 10 6.25 17.18 8.40
N ASP A 11 5.78 18.04 7.50
CA ASP A 11 4.54 17.81 6.77
C ASP A 11 4.59 16.52 5.95
N ASP A 12 5.76 16.18 5.39
CA ASP A 12 5.95 14.91 4.67
C ASP A 12 5.71 13.69 5.57
N MET A 13 6.25 13.72 6.79
CA MET A 13 6.03 12.66 7.78
C MET A 13 4.57 12.57 8.21
N LEU A 14 3.92 13.72 8.40
CA LEU A 14 2.50 13.78 8.73
C LEU A 14 1.65 13.19 7.60
N ASN A 15 2.00 13.49 6.35
CA ASN A 15 1.33 12.94 5.17
C ASN A 15 1.51 11.42 5.08
N THR A 16 2.73 10.90 5.25
CA THR A 16 2.98 9.45 5.28
C THR A 16 2.18 8.77 6.39
N THR A 17 2.15 9.36 7.59
CA THR A 17 1.37 8.86 8.73
C THR A 17 -0.13 8.79 8.39
N ASN A 18 -0.67 9.85 7.78
CA ASN A 18 -2.07 9.91 7.37
C ASN A 18 -2.39 8.89 6.27
N LYS A 19 -1.49 8.71 5.29
CA LYS A 19 -1.65 7.71 4.22
C LYS A 19 -1.71 6.29 4.77
N LEU A 20 -0.90 5.96 5.78
CA LEU A 20 -0.95 4.64 6.42
C LEU A 20 -2.32 4.35 7.04
N ILE A 21 -2.92 5.36 7.66
CA ILE A 21 -4.24 5.25 8.27
C ILE A 21 -5.33 5.19 7.19
N SER A 22 -5.27 6.05 6.16
CA SER A 22 -6.27 6.07 5.09
C SER A 22 -6.31 4.77 4.29
N PHE A 23 -5.16 4.15 4.07
CA PHE A 23 -5.06 2.84 3.42
C PHE A 23 -5.31 1.66 4.36
N LYS A 24 -5.71 1.92 5.61
CA LYS A 24 -5.96 0.90 6.65
C LYS A 24 -4.78 -0.05 6.84
N ILE A 25 -3.55 0.44 6.67
CA ILE A 25 -2.33 -0.32 6.96
C ILE A 25 -2.13 -0.37 8.49
N VAL A 26 -2.51 0.72 9.18
CA VAL A 26 -2.46 0.86 10.63
C VAL A 26 -3.73 1.56 11.13
N ASN A 27 -4.03 1.46 12.43
CA ASN A 27 -5.29 1.93 13.01
C ASN A 27 -5.21 3.33 13.64
N SER A 28 -4.03 3.77 14.06
CA SER A 28 -3.84 5.05 14.76
C SER A 28 -2.55 5.75 14.36
N ARG A 29 -2.42 7.03 14.72
CA ARG A 29 -1.18 7.80 14.51
C ARG A 29 -0.01 7.20 15.28
N THR A 30 -0.24 6.68 16.48
CA THR A 30 0.80 6.02 17.27
C THR A 30 1.29 4.75 16.57
N ASP A 31 0.37 3.94 16.06
CA ASP A 31 0.73 2.72 15.31
C ASP A 31 1.48 3.08 14.03
N ALA A 32 1.06 4.13 13.32
CA ALA A 32 1.75 4.62 12.13
C ALA A 32 3.20 5.03 12.43
N ILE A 33 3.43 5.79 13.51
CA ILE A 33 4.78 6.19 13.91
C ILE A 33 5.61 4.98 14.33
N ASN A 34 5.05 4.06 15.10
CA ASN A 34 5.74 2.81 15.47
C ASN A 34 6.10 1.98 14.24
N TYR A 35 5.18 1.84 13.29
CA TYR A 35 5.38 1.14 12.02
C TYR A 35 6.52 1.78 11.19
N ILE A 36 6.59 3.11 11.17
CA ILE A 36 7.68 3.82 10.50
C ILE A 36 9.02 3.62 11.21
N MET A 37 9.03 3.63 12.54
CA MET A 37 10.25 3.36 13.32
C MET A 37 10.75 1.93 13.13
N GLU A 38 9.84 0.95 13.04
CA GLU A 38 10.18 -0.47 12.89
C GLU A 38 10.70 -0.81 11.49
N HIS A 39 10.05 -0.30 10.44
CA HIS A 39 10.37 -0.69 9.06
C HIS A 39 11.23 0.33 8.30
N GLY A 40 11.39 1.53 8.84
CA GLY A 40 12.08 2.64 8.19
C GLY A 40 11.25 3.31 7.08
N ILE A 41 11.44 4.61 6.93
CA ILE A 41 10.61 5.46 6.06
C ILE A 41 10.60 5.03 4.58
N ASN A 42 11.72 4.53 4.06
CA ASN A 42 11.82 4.10 2.66
C ASN A 42 10.94 2.87 2.37
N ASN A 43 10.89 1.91 3.29
CA ASN A 43 10.04 0.73 3.15
C ASN A 43 8.57 1.13 3.23
N VAL A 44 8.22 1.95 4.21
CA VAL A 44 6.86 2.48 4.38
C VAL A 44 6.37 3.17 3.11
N ASN A 45 7.18 4.06 2.52
CA ASN A 45 6.82 4.74 1.28
C ASN A 45 6.61 3.77 0.11
N ASN A 46 7.39 2.68 0.03
CA ASN A 46 7.18 1.64 -0.97
C ASN A 46 5.86 0.87 -0.77
N VAL A 47 5.49 0.58 0.48
CA VAL A 47 4.20 -0.06 0.81
C VAL A 47 3.04 0.84 0.40
N ILE A 48 3.12 2.12 0.74
CA ILE A 48 2.13 3.14 0.36
C ILE A 48 2.00 3.21 -1.17
N LYS A 49 3.11 3.30 -1.89
CA LYS A 49 3.13 3.35 -3.36
C LYS A 49 2.48 2.12 -4.01
N LYS A 50 2.71 0.93 -3.45
CA LYS A 50 2.05 -0.31 -3.92
C LYS A 50 0.54 -0.27 -3.70
N LYS A 51 0.08 0.26 -2.56
CA LYS A 51 -1.35 0.44 -2.27
C LYS A 51 -2.00 1.46 -3.22
N GLU A 52 -1.34 2.60 -3.44
CA GLU A 52 -1.80 3.62 -4.39
C GLU A 52 -1.98 3.03 -5.80
N LYS A 53 -0.98 2.29 -6.30
CA LYS A 53 -1.07 1.62 -7.60
C LYS A 53 -2.19 0.60 -7.67
N THR A 54 -2.43 -0.14 -6.58
CA THR A 54 -3.51 -1.12 -6.52
C THR A 54 -4.88 -0.44 -6.61
N GLN A 55 -5.04 0.68 -5.91
CA GLN A 55 -6.28 1.46 -5.94
C GLN A 55 -6.51 2.08 -7.32
N GLU A 56 -5.47 2.64 -7.95
CA GLU A 56 -5.55 3.18 -9.32
C GLU A 56 -6.00 2.11 -10.32
N LEU A 57 -5.44 0.90 -10.24
CA LEU A 57 -5.85 -0.22 -11.09
C LEU A 57 -7.30 -0.64 -10.84
N LEU A 58 -7.72 -0.70 -9.57
CA LEU A 58 -9.11 -0.99 -9.20
C LEU A 58 -10.07 0.04 -9.77
N GLU A 59 -9.76 1.34 -9.61
CA GLU A 59 -10.58 2.42 -10.17
C GLU A 59 -10.63 2.38 -11.69
N LYS A 60 -9.50 2.05 -12.33
CA LYS A 60 -9.43 1.83 -13.79
C LYS A 60 -10.37 0.70 -14.21
N TYR A 61 -10.29 -0.45 -13.55
CA TYR A 61 -11.14 -1.60 -13.87
C TYR A 61 -12.63 -1.37 -13.55
N LEU A 62 -12.95 -0.61 -12.52
CA LEU A 62 -14.32 -0.22 -12.22
C LEU A 62 -14.92 0.69 -13.31
N LYS A 63 -14.09 1.50 -13.98
CA LYS A 63 -14.52 2.41 -15.04
C LYS A 63 -14.55 1.77 -16.42
N GLU A 64 -13.52 1.00 -16.76
CA GLU A 64 -13.29 0.48 -18.11
C GLU A 64 -13.68 -1.00 -18.26
N GLY A 65 -13.99 -1.68 -17.16
CA GLY A 65 -14.20 -3.13 -17.13
C GLY A 65 -12.89 -3.90 -16.95
N LEU A 66 -13.00 -5.23 -16.94
CA LEU A 66 -11.83 -6.11 -16.87
C LEU A 66 -11.03 -6.03 -18.17
N PRO A 67 -9.69 -6.10 -18.10
CA PRO A 67 -8.87 -6.09 -19.30
C PRO A 67 -9.15 -7.35 -20.14
N GLU A 68 -9.12 -7.20 -21.46
CA GLU A 68 -9.17 -8.36 -22.35
C GLU A 68 -7.97 -9.27 -22.07
N LEU A 69 -8.27 -10.51 -21.72
CA LEU A 69 -7.26 -11.53 -21.48
C LEU A 69 -6.66 -11.96 -22.84
N PRO A 70 -5.33 -12.08 -22.95
CA PRO A 70 -4.71 -12.57 -24.18
C PRO A 70 -5.25 -13.96 -24.54
N ALA A 71 -5.58 -14.16 -25.83
CA ALA A 71 -5.97 -15.46 -26.35
C ALA A 71 -4.83 -16.48 -26.12
N GLY A 72 -5.17 -17.70 -25.71
CA GLY A 72 -4.20 -18.78 -25.48
C GLY A 72 -3.63 -18.91 -24.06
N LEU A 73 -4.17 -18.20 -23.06
CA LEU A 73 -3.79 -18.40 -21.65
C LEU A 73 -4.03 -19.84 -21.17
N SER A 74 -5.06 -20.50 -21.71
CA SER A 74 -5.34 -21.91 -21.44
C SER A 74 -4.21 -22.81 -21.95
N GLU A 75 -3.73 -22.59 -23.17
CA GLU A 75 -2.68 -23.41 -23.80
C GLU A 75 -1.32 -23.20 -23.12
N LYS A 76 -0.99 -21.95 -22.76
CA LYS A 76 0.23 -21.66 -21.98
C LYS A 76 0.22 -22.28 -20.59
N SER A 77 -0.93 -22.29 -19.91
CA SER A 77 -1.07 -22.87 -18.57
C SER A 77 -0.96 -24.40 -18.55
N ILE A 78 -1.24 -25.05 -19.69
CA ILE A 78 -1.09 -26.49 -19.87
C ILE A 78 0.39 -26.84 -20.13
N LEU A 79 1.08 -26.05 -20.97
CA LEU A 79 2.52 -26.22 -21.26
C LEU A 79 3.44 -26.04 -20.06
N GLU A 80 3.11 -25.18 -19.09
CA GLU A 80 3.92 -25.00 -17.87
C GLU A 80 3.77 -26.13 -16.84
N ARG A 81 2.87 -27.10 -17.08
CA ARG A 81 2.64 -28.25 -16.19
C ARG A 81 3.29 -29.55 -16.68
N GLU A 82 3.90 -29.56 -17.86
CA GLU A 82 4.60 -30.70 -18.45
C GLU A 82 6.12 -30.66 -18.23
#